data_AF-A0A2E4J9A9-F1
#
_entry.id   AF-A0A2E4J9A9-F1
#
_cell.length_a   1.000
_cell.length_b   1.000
_cell.length_c   1.000
_cell.angle_alpha   90.00
_cell.angle_beta   90.00
_cell.angle_gamma   90.00
#
_symmetry.space_group_name_H-M   'P 1'
#
loop_
_entity.id
_entity.type
_entity.pdbx_description
1 polymer ?
#
loop_
_entity_poly.entity_id
_entity_poly.type
_entity_poly.pdbx_seq_one_letter_code
_entity_poly.pdbx_strand_id
1 'polypeptide(L)'
;MDNKFNHLTTEQSNLIILKALCILEEKKYSQLANWPFEDISIDDIFNQIQYIYSDSVIKDKFIKFCLSHIEKKKQYSVIEGMFNLIALFEDLERYEDCIVLKNIKDSILLDLQRVI
;
A
#
# COMPACT_ATOMS: atom_id res chain seq x y z
N MET A 1 5.62 18.95 5.09
CA MET A 1 5.32 18.28 3.81
C MET A 1 3.83 18.39 3.60
N ASP A 2 3.39 19.04 2.52
CA ASP A 2 1.98 19.02 2.13
C ASP A 2 1.64 17.63 1.63
N ASN A 3 0.96 16.83 2.46
CA ASN A 3 0.43 15.55 2.01
C ASN A 3 -0.72 15.86 1.04
N LYS A 4 -0.56 15.49 -0.23
CA LYS A 4 -1.58 15.70 -1.28
C LYS A 4 -2.94 15.11 -0.91
N PHE A 5 -3.01 14.21 0.06
CA PHE A 5 -4.24 13.58 0.52
C PHE A 5 -4.95 14.31 1.66
N ASN A 6 -4.43 15.44 2.17
CA ASN A 6 -5.00 16.17 3.31
C ASN A 6 -6.44 16.66 3.09
N HIS A 7 -6.88 16.81 1.84
CA HIS A 7 -8.24 17.23 1.48
C HIS A 7 -9.21 16.07 1.24
N LEU A 8 -8.73 14.83 1.30
CA LEU A 8 -9.50 13.62 1.01
C LEU A 8 -10.07 13.00 2.29
N THR A 9 -11.20 12.31 2.15
CA THR A 9 -11.70 11.45 3.23
C THR A 9 -10.80 10.22 3.40
N THR A 10 -10.81 9.59 4.58
CA THR A 10 -10.06 8.35 4.82
C THR A 10 -10.36 7.25 3.79
N GLU A 11 -11.62 7.13 3.36
CA GLU A 11 -12.02 6.15 2.36
C GLU A 11 -11.43 6.46 0.98
N GLN A 12 -11.43 7.72 0.56
CA GLN A 12 -10.82 8.16 -0.70
C GLN A 12 -9.31 7.91 -0.68
N SER A 13 -8.62 8.27 0.40
CA SER A 13 -7.19 8.03 0.53
C SER A 13 -6.86 6.53 0.51
N ASN A 14 -7.63 5.71 1.23
CA ASN A 14 -7.47 4.25 1.23
C ASN A 14 -7.69 3.67 -0.17
N LEU A 15 -8.68 4.17 -0.92
CA LEU A 15 -8.96 3.72 -2.27
C LEU A 15 -7.79 4.06 -3.22
N ILE A 16 -7.19 5.24 -3.10
CA ILE A 16 -6.02 5.63 -3.89
C ILE A 16 -4.86 4.66 -3.63
N ILE A 17 -4.52 4.40 -2.36
CA ILE A 17 -3.42 3.49 -2.02
C ILE A 17 -3.71 2.08 -2.51
N LEU A 18 -4.94 1.58 -2.32
CA LEU A 18 -5.35 0.28 -2.83
C LEU A 18 -5.18 0.20 -4.36
N LYS A 19 -5.65 1.20 -5.10
CA LYS A 19 -5.55 1.24 -6.56
C LYS A 19 -4.11 1.32 -7.04
N ALA A 20 -3.29 2.10 -6.36
CA ALA A 20 -1.88 2.19 -6.67
C ALA A 20 -1.19 0.83 -6.48
N LEU A 21 -1.45 0.14 -5.37
CA LEU A 21 -0.93 -1.21 -5.13
C LEU A 21 -1.39 -2.21 -6.20
N CYS A 22 -2.68 -2.20 -6.58
CA CYS A 22 -3.16 -3.04 -7.68
C CYS A 22 -2.48 -2.73 -9.03
N ILE A 23 -2.16 -1.47 -9.32
CA ILE A 23 -1.43 -1.11 -10.55
C ILE A 23 0.02 -1.62 -10.48
N LEU A 24 0.64 -1.52 -9.31
CA LEU A 24 2.01 -1.98 -9.09
C LEU A 24 2.15 -3.50 -9.20
N GLU A 25 1.11 -4.28 -8.88
CA GLU A 25 1.07 -5.74 -9.11
C GLU A 25 1.40 -6.09 -10.56
N GLU A 26 0.74 -5.43 -11.52
CA GLU A 26 0.87 -5.73 -12.94
C GLU A 26 2.24 -5.35 -13.54
N LYS A 27 3.10 -4.67 -12.76
CA LYS A 27 4.42 -4.22 -13.20
C LYS A 27 5.50 -5.17 -12.74
N LYS A 28 6.35 -5.59 -13.67
CA LYS A 28 7.62 -6.21 -13.30
C LYS A 28 8.49 -5.18 -12.58
N TYR A 29 9.23 -5.62 -11.57
CA TYR A 29 10.16 -4.77 -10.83
C TYR A 29 11.04 -3.89 -11.74
N SER A 30 11.61 -4.49 -12.79
CA SER A 30 12.44 -3.80 -13.79
C SER A 30 11.74 -2.65 -14.54
N GLN A 31 10.41 -2.57 -14.48
CA GLN A 31 9.60 -1.53 -15.11
C GLN A 31 9.28 -0.38 -14.14
N LEU A 32 9.51 -0.54 -12.84
CA LEU A 32 9.23 0.47 -11.81
C LEU A 32 10.23 1.63 -11.81
N ALA A 33 11.37 1.48 -12.50
CA ALA A 33 12.28 2.60 -12.78
C ALA A 33 11.56 3.76 -13.49
N ASN A 34 10.52 3.45 -14.28
CA ASN A 34 9.57 4.43 -14.80
C ASN A 34 8.31 4.38 -13.93
N TRP A 35 8.31 5.19 -12.87
CA TRP A 35 7.18 5.28 -11.95
C TRP A 35 5.85 5.43 -12.71
N PRO A 36 4.85 4.55 -12.48
CA PRO A 36 3.72 4.40 -13.40
C PRO A 36 2.61 5.44 -13.19
N PHE A 37 2.83 6.43 -12.33
CA PHE A 37 1.85 7.46 -12.01
C PHE A 37 2.39 8.83 -12.41
N GLU A 38 1.61 9.58 -13.17
CA GLU A 38 1.98 10.92 -13.65
C GLU A 38 1.83 11.98 -12.53
N ASP A 39 0.75 11.90 -11.75
CA ASP A 39 0.35 12.97 -10.81
C ASP A 39 0.69 12.69 -9.33
N ILE A 40 1.08 11.45 -9.01
CA ILE A 40 1.35 10.99 -7.65
C ILE A 40 2.80 10.54 -7.60
N SER A 41 3.61 11.08 -6.70
CA SER A 41 4.99 10.63 -6.50
C SER A 41 5.06 9.38 -5.62
N ILE A 42 6.21 8.69 -5.65
CA ILE A 42 6.52 7.61 -4.70
C ILE A 42 6.40 8.11 -3.25
N ASP A 43 6.89 9.33 -2.98
CA ASP A 43 6.84 9.93 -1.66
C ASP A 43 5.42 10.24 -1.20
N ASP A 44 4.53 10.65 -2.11
CA ASP A 44 3.12 10.86 -1.78
C ASP A 44 2.48 9.55 -1.27
N ILE A 45 2.67 8.45 -2.00
CA ILE A 45 2.19 7.12 -1.60
C ILE A 45 2.78 6.74 -0.25
N PHE A 46 4.08 6.93 -0.08
CA PHE A 46 4.76 6.55 1.14
C PHE A 46 4.30 7.35 2.36
N ASN A 47 4.18 8.67 2.25
CA ASN A 47 3.69 9.53 3.32
C ASN A 47 2.29 9.10 3.79
N GLN A 48 1.45 8.65 2.86
CA GLN A 48 0.13 8.12 3.20
C GLN A 48 0.19 6.76 3.88
N ILE A 49 1.10 5.89 3.46
CA ILE A 49 1.34 4.59 4.11
C ILE A 49 1.87 4.81 5.53
N GLN A 50 2.79 5.76 5.73
CA GLN A 50 3.24 6.16 7.07
C GLN A 50 2.09 6.69 7.93
N TYR A 51 1.25 7.55 7.36
CA TYR A 51 0.06 8.04 8.05
C TYR A 51 -0.87 6.89 8.47
N ILE A 52 -1.12 5.93 7.58
CA ILE A 52 -1.90 4.72 7.88
C ILE A 52 -1.26 3.94 9.03
N TYR A 53 0.07 3.80 9.03
CA TYR A 53 0.80 3.08 10.06
C TYR A 53 0.88 3.81 11.42
N SER A 54 0.82 5.14 11.41
CA SER A 54 1.04 5.99 12.58
C SER A 54 -0.05 5.87 13.66
N ASP A 55 -1.24 5.41 13.29
CA ASP A 55 -2.39 5.27 14.18
C ASP A 55 -2.99 3.86 14.03
N SER A 56 -3.15 3.15 15.14
CA SER A 56 -3.65 1.77 15.13
C SER A 56 -5.07 1.66 14.58
N VAL A 57 -5.94 2.63 14.85
CA VAL A 57 -7.33 2.63 14.36
C VAL A 57 -7.37 2.86 12.86
N ILE A 58 -6.53 3.76 12.33
CA ILE A 58 -6.41 4.00 10.89
C ILE A 58 -5.84 2.77 10.19
N LYS A 59 -4.77 2.19 10.75
CA LYS A 59 -4.17 0.95 10.26
C LYS A 59 -5.19 -0.18 10.16
N ASP A 60 -5.94 -0.43 11.23
CA ASP A 60 -6.94 -1.50 11.28
C ASP A 60 -8.07 -1.28 10.26
N LYS A 61 -8.49 -0.02 10.08
CA LYS A 61 -9.48 0.34 9.03
C LYS A 61 -8.94 0.03 7.64
N PHE A 62 -7.69 0.38 7.36
CA PHE A 62 -7.06 0.10 6.07
C PHE A 62 -6.87 -1.41 5.84
N ILE A 63 -6.45 -2.16 6.86
CA ILE A 63 -6.35 -3.63 6.79
C ILE A 63 -7.70 -4.24 6.44
N LYS A 64 -8.77 -3.88 7.16
CA LYS A 64 -10.14 -4.36 6.87
C LYS A 64 -10.60 -3.99 5.46
N PHE A 65 -10.24 -2.80 4.99
CA PHE A 65 -10.53 -2.36 3.63
C PHE A 65 -9.83 -3.24 2.58
N CYS A 66 -8.55 -3.57 2.79
CA CYS A 66 -7.79 -4.47 1.94
C CYS A 66 -8.36 -5.90 1.95
N LEU A 67 -8.67 -6.44 3.13
CA LEU A 67 -9.29 -7.76 3.28
C LEU A 67 -10.62 -7.85 2.53
N SER A 68 -11.51 -6.86 2.71
CA SER A 68 -12.78 -6.81 2.00
C SER A 68 -12.59 -6.80 0.47
N HIS A 69 -11.54 -6.13 -0.03
CA HIS A 69 -11.22 -6.15 -1.45
C HIS A 69 -10.77 -7.54 -1.92
N ILE A 70 -9.84 -8.15 -1.20
CA ILE A 70 -9.29 -9.47 -1.51
C ILE A 70 -10.40 -10.53 -1.52
N GLU A 71 -11.26 -10.54 -0.49
CA GLU A 71 -12.39 -11.47 -0.38
C GLU A 71 -13.39 -11.33 -1.53
N LYS A 72 -13.78 -10.08 -1.85
CA LYS A 72 -14.78 -9.82 -2.90
C LYS A 72 -14.28 -10.19 -4.29
N LYS A 73 -12.99 -9.97 -4.57
CA LYS A 73 -12.41 -10.22 -5.90
C LYS A 73 -11.75 -11.59 -6.03
N LYS A 74 -11.48 -12.28 -4.91
CA LYS A 74 -10.64 -13.49 -4.85
C LYS A 74 -9.27 -13.29 -5.51
N GLN A 75 -8.67 -12.12 -5.32
CA GLN A 75 -7.41 -11.71 -5.93
C GLN A 75 -6.48 -11.11 -4.88
N TYR A 76 -5.20 -11.53 -4.92
CA TYR A 76 -4.16 -11.07 -4.00
C TYR A 76 -3.33 -9.90 -4.56
N SER A 77 -3.84 -9.22 -5.60
CA SER A 77 -3.19 -8.09 -6.28
C SER A 77 -2.64 -7.04 -5.32
N VAL A 78 -3.35 -6.76 -4.23
CA VAL A 78 -2.92 -5.79 -3.21
C VAL A 78 -1.63 -6.25 -2.52
N ILE A 79 -1.53 -7.53 -2.18
CA ILE A 79 -0.35 -8.11 -1.53
C ILE A 79 0.84 -8.14 -2.49
N GLU A 80 0.61 -8.53 -3.74
CA GLU A 80 1.64 -8.54 -4.78
C GLU A 80 2.15 -7.12 -5.08
N GLY A 81 1.24 -6.14 -5.16
CA GLY A 81 1.59 -4.72 -5.23
C GLY A 81 2.44 -4.24 -4.05
N MET A 82 2.13 -4.71 -2.84
CA MET A 82 2.94 -4.40 -1.65
C MET A 82 4.34 -5.01 -1.76
N PHE A 83 4.49 -6.24 -2.27
CA PHE A 83 5.81 -6.83 -2.50
C PHE A 83 6.63 -6.03 -3.52
N ASN A 84 6.01 -5.61 -4.63
CA ASN A 84 6.67 -4.79 -5.64
C ASN A 84 7.10 -3.43 -5.08
N LEU A 85 6.27 -2.80 -4.25
CA LEU A 85 6.61 -1.54 -3.59
C LEU A 85 7.70 -1.70 -2.52
N ILE A 86 7.71 -2.81 -1.78
CA ILE A 86 8.80 -3.15 -0.84
C ILE A 86 10.13 -3.28 -1.60
N ALA A 87 10.16 -4.03 -2.69
CA ALA A 87 11.37 -4.20 -3.50
C ALA A 87 11.86 -2.85 -4.06
N LEU A 88 10.94 -1.96 -4.44
CA LEU A 88 11.29 -0.62 -4.90
C LEU A 88 11.96 0.20 -3.79
N PHE A 89 11.43 0.14 -2.56
CA PHE A 89 12.06 0.82 -1.44
C PHE A 89 13.41 0.22 -1.04
N GLU A 90 13.59 -1.10 -1.17
CA GLU A 90 14.87 -1.76 -0.89
C GLU A 90 15.96 -1.27 -1.85
N ASP A 91 15.68 -1.20 -3.15
CA ASP A 91 16.62 -0.69 -4.17
C ASP A 91 16.91 0.82 -4.03
N LEU A 92 15.96 1.58 -3.47
CA LEU A 92 16.15 2.99 -3.11
C LEU A 92 16.85 3.18 -1.75
N GLU A 93 17.27 2.09 -1.09
CA GLU A 93 17.88 2.07 0.25
C GLU A 93 16.98 2.68 1.35
N ARG A 94 15.67 2.67 1.15
CA ARG A 94 14.65 3.22 2.08
C ARG A 94 14.16 2.17 3.07
N TYR A 95 15.07 1.63 3.88
CA TYR A 95 14.78 0.45 4.71
C TYR A 95 13.74 0.67 5.81
N GLU A 96 13.67 1.87 6.42
CA GLU A 96 12.64 2.20 7.41
C GLU A 96 11.23 2.13 6.79
N ASP A 97 11.13 2.55 5.54
CA ASP A 97 9.91 2.58 4.76
C ASP A 97 9.45 1.16 4.41
N CYS A 98 10.41 0.29 4.10
CA CYS A 98 10.17 -1.14 3.95
C CYS A 98 9.58 -1.76 5.22
N ILE A 99 10.07 -1.39 6.41
CA ILE A 99 9.58 -1.94 7.69
C ILE A 99 8.11 -1.58 7.88
N VAL A 100 7.74 -0.33 7.65
CA VAL A 100 6.34 0.13 7.74
C VAL A 100 5.44 -0.69 6.83
N LEU A 101 5.82 -0.84 5.56
CA LEU A 101 5.01 -1.56 4.58
C LEU A 101 4.95 -3.07 4.86
N LYS A 102 6.06 -3.68 5.29
CA LYS A 102 6.13 -5.09 5.73
C LYS A 102 5.17 -5.35 6.88
N ASN A 103 5.11 -4.48 7.88
CA ASN A 103 4.19 -4.61 9.01
C ASN A 103 2.71 -4.58 8.58
N ILE A 104 2.33 -3.67 7.68
CA ILE A 104 0.95 -3.61 7.16
C ILE A 104 0.64 -4.88 6.37
N LYS A 105 1.53 -5.29 5.48
CA LYS A 105 1.39 -6.50 4.65
C LYS A 105 1.26 -7.76 5.52
N ASP A 106 2.11 -7.92 6.53
CA ASP A 106 2.06 -9.06 7.46
C ASP A 106 0.76 -9.06 8.27
N SER A 107 0.26 -7.90 8.69
CA SER A 107 -1.04 -7.79 9.38
C SER A 107 -2.19 -8.27 8.49
N ILE A 108 -2.20 -7.87 7.21
CA ILE A 108 -3.22 -8.33 6.26
C ILE A 108 -3.12 -9.85 6.07
N LEU A 109 -1.92 -10.40 5.90
CA LEU A 109 -1.72 -11.84 5.70
C LEU A 109 -2.17 -12.67 6.91
N LEU A 110 -1.85 -12.22 8.13
CA LEU A 110 -2.27 -12.90 9.36
C LEU A 110 -3.79 -12.91 9.52
N ASP A 111 -4.46 -11.80 9.22
CA ASP A 111 -5.92 -11.74 9.32
C ASP A 111 -6.60 -12.52 8.19
N LEU A 112 -6.01 -12.54 6.99
CA LEU A 112 -6.50 -13.35 5.88
C LEU A 112 -6.46 -14.86 6.22
N GLN A 113 -5.41 -15.33 6.90
CA GLN A 113 -5.31 -16.72 7.38
C GLN A 113 -6.40 -17.11 8.39
N ARG A 114 -7.05 -16.13 9.04
CA ARG A 114 -8.15 -16.38 9.98
C ARG A 114 -9.51 -16.44 9.30
N VAL A 115 -9.61 -15.95 8.06
CA VAL A 115 -10.85 -15.86 7.29
C VAL A 115 -11.01 -17.03 6.32
N ILE A 116 -9.91 -17.60 5.81
CA ILE A 116 -9.87 -18.78 4.92
C ILE A 116 -9.80 -20.05 5.76
#